data_AF-A0A9X3EZX4-F1
#
_entry.id   AF-A0A9X3EZX4-F1
#
_cell.length_a   1.000
_cell.length_b   1.000
_cell.length_c   1.000
_cell.angle_alpha   90.00
_cell.angle_beta   90.00
_cell.angle_gamma   90.00
#
_symmetry.space_group_name_H-M   'P 1'
#
loop_
_entity.id
_entity.type
_entity.pdbx_description
1 polymer ?
#
loop_
_entity_poly.entity_id
_entity_poly.type
_entity_poly.pdbx_seq_one_letter_code
_entity_poly.pdbx_strand_id
1 'polypeptide(L)'
;MLVVITIFVAVALSGRKDSPTSDPAASPAGAPANDVASDDPRPRRTGHSAIAELVAEVPELYAEHARTLLTSDDARARERAGTAIALAPPEDKPGIPEYLRNLAWFEQVTDCEDKRPILDKIWESGDTRALPGLQRIAATPPGDCRVGFMRFECIECLRDELARVIARSEAQR
;
A
#
# COMPACT_ATOMS: atom_id res chain seq x y z
N MET A 1 22.43 38.62 18.24
CA MET A 1 21.91 39.16 16.96
C MET A 1 20.69 38.35 16.60
N LEU A 2 19.51 38.97 16.66
CA LEU A 2 18.21 38.34 16.43
C LEU A 2 17.88 38.45 14.93
N VAL A 3 17.73 37.33 14.22
CA VAL A 3 17.42 37.33 12.78
C VAL A 3 15.91 37.13 12.63
N VAL A 4 15.21 38.20 12.25
CA VAL A 4 13.78 38.20 11.91
C VAL A 4 13.65 37.83 10.44
N ILE A 5 13.01 36.70 10.14
CA ILE A 5 12.74 36.26 8.77
C ILE A 5 11.25 36.53 8.48
N THR A 6 10.99 37.53 7.66
CA THR A 6 9.67 37.91 7.15
C THR A 6 9.31 37.04 5.94
N ILE A 7 8.23 36.26 6.04
CA ILE A 7 7.69 35.48 4.92
C ILE A 7 6.63 36.33 4.21
N PHE A 8 6.85 36.65 2.94
CA PHE A 8 5.84 37.23 2.05
C PHE A 8 4.99 36.10 1.43
N VAL A 9 3.70 36.07 1.76
CA VAL A 9 2.69 35.21 1.12
C VAL A 9 2.10 35.98 -0.05
N ALA A 10 2.35 35.52 -1.28
CA ALA A 10 1.66 36.01 -2.47
C ALA A 10 0.49 35.09 -2.80
N VAL A 11 -0.73 35.53 -2.47
CA VAL A 11 -1.99 34.90 -2.89
C VAL A 11 -2.33 35.41 -4.28
N ALA A 12 -2.25 34.55 -5.30
CA ALA A 12 -2.75 34.84 -6.63
C ALA A 12 -4.18 34.29 -6.79
N LEU A 13 -5.17 35.15 -6.53
CA LEU A 13 -6.56 34.96 -6.94
C LEU A 13 -6.66 35.35 -8.43
N SER A 14 -7.01 34.40 -9.29
CA SER A 14 -7.41 34.67 -10.67
C SER A 14 -8.77 34.05 -10.91
N GLY A 15 -9.79 34.91 -10.85
CA GLY A 15 -11.11 34.59 -11.35
C GLY A 15 -11.14 34.60 -12.88
N ARG A 16 -11.99 33.75 -13.46
CA ARG A 16 -12.50 33.97 -14.81
C ARG A 16 -13.95 33.50 -14.88
N LYS A 17 -14.80 34.48 -15.14
CA LYS A 17 -16.24 34.39 -15.40
C LYS A 17 -16.39 34.46 -16.90
N ASP A 18 -16.94 33.42 -17.53
CA ASP A 18 -17.54 33.47 -18.86
C ASP A 18 -18.48 32.26 -19.01
N SER A 19 -19.78 32.52 -19.07
CA SER A 19 -20.79 31.57 -19.55
C SER A 19 -21.06 31.85 -21.02
N PRO A 20 -21.08 30.82 -21.87
CA PRO A 20 -21.92 30.85 -23.05
C PRO A 20 -23.01 29.76 -22.99
N THR A 21 -24.24 30.22 -23.21
CA THR A 21 -25.41 29.43 -23.60
C THR A 21 -25.05 28.43 -24.69
N SER A 22 -25.50 27.18 -24.54
CA SER A 22 -25.54 26.20 -25.62
C SER A 22 -26.96 25.62 -25.71
N ASP A 23 -27.58 25.82 -26.88
CA ASP A 23 -28.77 25.11 -27.32
C ASP A 23 -28.50 23.61 -27.49
N PRO A 24 -29.52 22.74 -27.40
CA PRO A 24 -29.36 21.30 -27.56
C PRO A 24 -29.49 20.90 -29.04
N ALA A 25 -28.48 20.23 -29.58
CA ALA A 25 -28.58 19.56 -30.87
C ALA A 25 -27.92 18.18 -30.83
N ALA A 26 -28.79 17.18 -30.96
CA ALA A 26 -28.62 15.90 -31.65
C ALA A 26 -27.37 15.03 -31.34
N SER A 27 -27.68 13.88 -30.74
CA SER A 27 -26.89 12.64 -30.81
C SER A 27 -26.59 12.26 -32.28
N PRO A 28 -25.45 11.59 -32.52
CA PRO A 28 -25.59 10.19 -32.88
C PRO A 28 -24.62 9.25 -32.16
N ALA A 29 -25.20 8.13 -31.75
CA ALA A 29 -24.67 6.77 -31.77
C ALA A 29 -23.20 6.55 -32.18
N GLY A 30 -22.52 5.73 -31.36
CA GLY A 30 -21.61 4.71 -31.87
C GLY A 30 -20.14 4.91 -31.54
N ALA A 31 -19.75 4.57 -30.32
CA ALA A 31 -18.41 4.05 -30.05
C ALA A 31 -18.54 2.97 -28.96
N PRO A 32 -18.31 1.68 -29.26
CA PRO A 32 -18.08 0.73 -28.18
C PRO A 32 -16.79 1.14 -27.50
N ALA A 33 -16.89 1.45 -26.20
CA ALA A 33 -15.73 1.53 -25.33
C ALA A 33 -15.02 0.18 -25.44
N ASN A 34 -13.81 0.19 -25.99
CA ASN A 34 -12.91 -0.94 -25.90
C ASN A 34 -12.55 -1.11 -24.42
N ASP A 35 -13.32 -1.96 -23.74
CA ASP A 35 -12.90 -2.66 -22.53
C ASP A 35 -11.69 -3.53 -22.89
N VAL A 36 -10.51 -2.91 -22.99
CA VAL A 36 -9.26 -3.66 -22.86
C VAL A 36 -9.02 -3.81 -21.38
N ALA A 37 -9.74 -4.76 -20.79
CA ALA A 37 -9.24 -5.47 -19.63
C ALA A 37 -7.81 -5.91 -19.99
N SER A 38 -6.82 -5.27 -19.37
CA SER A 38 -5.45 -5.77 -19.38
C SER A 38 -5.48 -7.08 -18.61
N ASP A 39 -5.75 -8.16 -19.33
CA ASP A 39 -5.50 -9.52 -18.92
C ASP A 39 -3.97 -9.71 -18.94
N ASP A 40 -3.28 -9.11 -17.97
CA ASP A 40 -1.89 -9.43 -17.68
C ASP A 40 -1.91 -10.84 -17.05
N PRO A 41 -1.44 -11.88 -17.74
CA PRO A 41 -1.47 -13.25 -17.25
C PRO A 41 -0.28 -13.42 -16.29
N ARG A 42 -0.23 -12.62 -15.22
CA ARG A 42 0.61 -13.01 -14.09
C ARG A 42 -0.05 -14.24 -13.50
N PRO A 43 0.63 -15.40 -13.50
CA PRO A 43 0.08 -16.58 -12.88
C PRO A 43 -0.19 -16.24 -11.42
N ARG A 44 -1.46 -16.28 -11.02
CA ARG A 44 -1.87 -16.23 -9.62
C ARG A 44 -1.20 -17.42 -8.95
N ARG A 45 -0.09 -17.20 -8.25
CA ARG A 45 0.57 -18.23 -7.45
C ARG A 45 -0.28 -18.43 -6.20
N THR A 46 -1.28 -19.28 -6.32
CA THR A 46 -2.06 -19.83 -5.22
C THR A 46 -1.28 -21.01 -4.66
N GLY A 47 -0.63 -20.83 -3.52
CA GLY A 47 0.15 -21.91 -2.93
C GLY A 47 0.71 -21.55 -1.56
N HIS A 48 0.65 -22.52 -0.65
CA HIS A 48 1.31 -22.47 0.63
C HIS A 48 2.82 -22.54 0.44
N SER A 49 3.48 -21.40 0.31
CA SER A 49 4.95 -21.34 0.36
C SER A 49 5.40 -21.23 1.81
N ALA A 50 6.37 -22.05 2.20
CA ALA A 50 7.00 -21.89 3.51
C ALA A 50 7.69 -20.51 3.56
N ILE A 51 7.77 -19.89 4.74
CA ILE A 51 8.42 -18.57 4.90
C ILE A 51 9.86 -18.60 4.32
N ALA A 52 10.58 -19.71 4.49
CA ALA A 52 11.92 -19.87 3.94
C ALA A 52 11.95 -19.79 2.40
N GLU A 53 10.95 -20.35 1.72
CA GLU A 53 10.82 -20.29 0.26
C GLU A 53 10.49 -18.87 -0.20
N LEU A 54 9.56 -18.21 0.51
CA LEU A 54 9.22 -16.81 0.23
C LEU A 54 10.43 -15.88 0.37
N VAL A 55 11.26 -16.09 1.39
CA VAL A 55 12.47 -15.31 1.62
C VAL A 55 13.55 -15.64 0.58
N ALA A 56 13.64 -16.87 0.09
CA ALA A 56 14.60 -17.27 -0.94
C ALA A 56 14.33 -16.63 -2.32
N GLU A 57 13.10 -16.18 -2.58
CA GLU A 57 12.76 -15.42 -3.79
C GLU A 57 13.27 -13.96 -3.76
N VAL A 58 13.65 -13.45 -2.58
CA VAL A 58 14.04 -12.06 -2.37
C VAL A 58 15.56 -11.91 -2.55
N PRO A 59 16.05 -10.82 -3.19
CA PRO A 59 17.49 -10.56 -3.25
C PRO A 59 18.11 -10.58 -1.86
N GLU A 60 19.32 -11.14 -1.75
CA GLU A 60 19.99 -11.40 -0.46
C GLU A 60 20.03 -10.17 0.45
N LEU A 61 20.26 -8.98 -0.14
CA LEU A 61 20.28 -7.69 0.56
C LEU A 61 18.99 -7.39 1.35
N TYR A 62 17.83 -7.89 0.90
CA TYR A 62 16.53 -7.64 1.51
C TYR A 62 15.94 -8.87 2.21
N ALA A 63 16.63 -10.01 2.24
CA ALA A 63 16.10 -11.27 2.74
C ALA A 63 15.71 -11.20 4.24
N GLU A 64 16.54 -10.57 5.08
CA GLU A 64 16.22 -10.38 6.51
C GLU A 64 15.06 -9.41 6.73
N HIS A 65 14.95 -8.37 5.89
CA HIS A 65 13.81 -7.46 5.92
C HIS A 65 12.52 -8.17 5.51
N ALA A 66 12.58 -9.02 4.49
CA ALA A 66 11.45 -9.85 4.07
C ALA A 66 10.99 -10.78 5.19
N ARG A 67 11.95 -11.49 5.82
CA ARG A 67 11.65 -12.36 6.96
C ARG A 67 10.98 -11.57 8.09
N THR A 68 11.54 -10.42 8.44
CA THR A 68 10.99 -9.55 9.49
C THR A 68 9.55 -9.14 9.19
N LEU A 69 9.26 -8.68 7.97
CA LEU A 69 7.89 -8.31 7.55
C LEU A 69 6.91 -9.49 7.66
N LEU A 70 7.36 -10.70 7.35
CA LEU A 70 6.49 -11.87 7.29
C LEU A 70 6.29 -12.57 8.64
N THR A 71 7.19 -12.38 9.62
CA THR A 71 7.18 -13.17 10.87
C THR A 71 7.21 -12.37 12.16
N SER A 72 7.63 -11.10 12.14
CA SER A 72 7.82 -10.34 13.39
C SER A 72 6.49 -9.90 14.00
N ASP A 73 6.33 -10.09 15.30
CA ASP A 73 5.22 -9.51 16.07
C ASP A 73 5.54 -8.06 16.52
N ASP A 74 6.80 -7.63 16.47
CA ASP A 74 7.21 -6.25 16.76
C ASP A 74 6.92 -5.34 15.55
N ALA A 75 5.93 -4.45 15.71
CA ALA A 75 5.50 -3.49 14.70
C ALA A 75 6.62 -2.52 14.28
N ARG A 76 7.49 -2.08 15.20
CA ARG A 76 8.63 -1.19 14.87
C ARG A 76 9.71 -1.93 14.09
N ALA A 77 9.89 -3.22 14.34
CA ALA A 77 10.78 -4.04 13.52
C ALA A 77 10.23 -4.18 12.09
N ARG A 78 8.91 -4.40 11.95
CA ARG A 78 8.25 -4.46 10.63
C ARG A 78 8.29 -3.13 9.90
N GLU A 79 8.02 -2.01 10.55
CA GLU A 79 8.12 -0.66 9.98
C GLU A 79 9.53 -0.38 9.42
N ARG A 80 10.58 -0.70 10.17
CA ARG A 80 11.97 -0.55 9.71
C ARG A 80 12.28 -1.44 8.52
N ALA A 81 11.82 -2.70 8.54
CA ALA A 81 11.99 -3.62 7.43
C ALA A 81 11.22 -3.18 6.18
N GLY A 82 9.98 -2.68 6.35
CA GLY A 82 9.16 -2.09 5.31
C GLY A 82 9.83 -0.87 4.69
N THR A 83 10.38 0.02 5.51
CA THR A 83 11.14 1.20 5.05
C THR A 83 12.33 0.80 4.19
N ALA A 84 13.11 -0.21 4.60
CA ALA A 84 14.25 -0.69 3.83
C ALA A 84 13.84 -1.23 2.43
N ILE A 85 12.73 -1.96 2.37
CA ILE A 85 12.21 -2.52 1.10
C ILE A 85 11.53 -1.44 0.23
N ALA A 86 10.76 -0.53 0.83
CA ALA A 86 10.04 0.51 0.10
C ALA A 86 11.00 1.55 -0.53
N LEU A 87 12.08 1.87 0.19
CA LEU A 87 13.14 2.78 -0.24
C LEU A 87 14.27 2.09 -1.03
N ALA A 88 14.13 0.82 -1.39
CA ALA A 88 15.08 0.13 -2.26
C ALA A 88 15.35 0.94 -3.54
N PRO A 89 16.61 1.03 -4.00
CA PRO A 89 16.93 1.72 -5.24
C PRO A 89 16.13 1.18 -6.45
N PRO A 90 15.86 2.01 -7.48
CA PRO A 90 15.10 1.59 -8.66
C PRO A 90 15.63 0.33 -9.35
N GLU A 91 16.94 0.11 -9.33
CA GLU A 91 17.64 -1.06 -9.86
C GLU A 91 17.31 -2.36 -9.11
N ASP A 92 16.99 -2.28 -7.82
CA ASP A 92 16.70 -3.43 -6.97
C ASP A 92 15.21 -3.79 -6.95
N LYS A 93 14.32 -2.80 -7.14
CA LYS A 93 12.86 -2.97 -7.07
C LYS A 93 12.30 -4.10 -7.95
N PRO A 94 12.77 -4.31 -9.20
CA PRO A 94 12.31 -5.42 -10.03
C PRO A 94 12.61 -6.80 -9.42
N GLY A 95 13.68 -6.93 -8.64
CA GLY A 95 14.05 -8.18 -7.96
C GLY A 95 13.20 -8.48 -6.73
N ILE A 96 12.58 -7.48 -6.11
CA ILE A 96 11.75 -7.66 -4.91
C ILE A 96 10.32 -8.03 -5.34
N PRO A 97 9.74 -9.16 -4.88
CA PRO A 97 8.37 -9.55 -5.24
C PRO A 97 7.32 -8.48 -4.90
N GLU A 98 6.31 -8.32 -5.75
CA GLU A 98 5.30 -7.27 -5.61
C GLU A 98 4.54 -7.34 -4.29
N TYR A 99 4.13 -8.54 -3.84
CA TYR A 99 3.42 -8.71 -2.57
C TYR A 99 4.20 -8.12 -1.40
N LEU A 100 5.53 -8.28 -1.43
CA LEU A 100 6.42 -7.80 -0.38
C LEU A 100 6.61 -6.28 -0.46
N ARG A 101 6.68 -5.72 -1.67
CA ARG A 101 6.70 -4.25 -1.85
C ARG A 101 5.40 -3.60 -1.37
N ASN A 102 4.25 -4.24 -1.61
CA ASN A 102 2.96 -3.74 -1.13
C ASN A 102 2.86 -3.84 0.41
N LEU A 103 3.29 -4.95 1.03
CA LEU A 103 3.39 -5.07 2.49
C LEU A 103 4.34 -4.02 3.08
N ALA A 104 5.50 -3.82 2.46
CA ALA A 104 6.48 -2.83 2.88
C ALA A 104 5.91 -1.40 2.85
N TRP A 105 5.19 -1.04 1.77
CA TRP A 105 4.51 0.24 1.68
C TRP A 105 3.40 0.36 2.74
N PHE A 106 2.62 -0.70 2.96
CA PHE A 106 1.58 -0.71 3.99
C PHE A 106 2.14 -0.42 5.39
N GLU A 107 3.30 -0.99 5.76
CA GLU A 107 3.95 -0.75 7.05
C GLU A 107 4.56 0.66 7.18
N GLN A 108 4.92 1.30 6.06
CA GLN A 108 5.55 2.62 6.05
C GLN A 108 4.53 3.77 6.27
N VAL A 109 3.32 3.63 5.72
CA VAL A 109 2.29 4.66 5.90
C VAL A 109 1.70 4.58 7.31
N THR A 110 1.43 5.72 7.92
CA THR A 110 0.86 5.78 9.28
C THR A 110 -0.65 5.84 9.26
N ASP A 111 -1.21 6.56 8.28
CA ASP A 111 -2.62 6.91 8.27
C ASP A 111 -3.47 5.85 7.59
N CYS A 112 -4.63 5.60 8.19
CA CYS A 112 -5.65 4.68 7.71
C CYS A 112 -6.06 4.92 6.26
N GLU A 113 -6.27 6.18 5.89
CA GLU A 113 -6.72 6.57 4.55
C GLU A 113 -5.65 6.29 3.48
N ASP A 114 -4.37 6.37 3.84
CA ASP A 114 -3.26 6.03 2.95
C ASP A 114 -3.01 4.50 2.89
N LYS A 115 -3.30 3.79 3.98
CA LYS A 115 -3.20 2.32 4.06
C LYS A 115 -4.28 1.61 3.23
N ARG A 116 -5.49 2.17 3.17
CA ARG A 116 -6.65 1.58 2.46
C ARG A 116 -6.37 1.24 0.99
N PRO A 117 -5.90 2.18 0.13
CA PRO A 117 -5.60 1.86 -1.27
C PRO A 117 -4.47 0.83 -1.44
N ILE A 118 -3.56 0.72 -0.47
CA ILE A 118 -2.51 -0.32 -0.49
C ILE A 118 -3.13 -1.68 -0.17
N LEU A 119 -4.05 -1.74 0.77
CA LEU A 119 -4.79 -2.96 1.11
C LEU A 119 -5.67 -3.43 -0.06
N ASP A 120 -6.33 -2.51 -0.76
CA ASP A 120 -7.05 -2.77 -2.01
C ASP A 120 -6.10 -3.35 -3.07
N LYS A 121 -4.90 -2.78 -3.24
CA LYS A 121 -3.90 -3.31 -4.17
C LYS A 121 -3.44 -4.72 -3.80
N ILE A 122 -3.25 -5.00 -2.50
CA ILE A 122 -2.92 -6.35 -2.02
C ILE A 122 -4.06 -7.31 -2.34
N TRP A 123 -5.30 -6.91 -2.08
CA TRP A 123 -6.49 -7.68 -2.45
C TRP A 123 -6.51 -7.98 -3.96
N GLU A 124 -6.44 -6.94 -4.79
CA GLU A 124 -6.57 -7.02 -6.25
C GLU A 124 -5.52 -7.93 -6.87
N SER A 125 -4.31 -7.95 -6.31
CA SER A 125 -3.24 -8.84 -6.75
C SER A 125 -3.57 -10.34 -6.59
N GLY A 126 -4.44 -10.69 -5.62
CA GLY A 126 -4.75 -12.07 -5.28
C GLY A 126 -3.53 -12.89 -4.84
N ASP A 127 -2.44 -12.24 -4.44
CA ASP A 127 -1.19 -12.92 -4.07
C ASP A 127 -1.24 -13.41 -2.61
N THR A 128 -1.57 -14.70 -2.45
CA THR A 128 -1.66 -15.37 -1.13
C THR A 128 -0.35 -15.37 -0.34
N ARG A 129 0.79 -15.03 -0.97
CA ARG A 129 2.10 -14.90 -0.29
C ARG A 129 2.16 -13.68 0.64
N ALA A 130 1.27 -12.69 0.49
CA ALA A 130 1.16 -11.58 1.44
C ALA A 130 0.56 -11.99 2.80
N LEU A 131 -0.17 -13.12 2.84
CA LEU A 131 -1.00 -13.50 3.96
C LEU A 131 -0.24 -13.64 5.31
N PRO A 132 0.97 -14.22 5.39
CA PRO A 132 1.72 -14.26 6.64
C PRO A 132 1.98 -12.85 7.20
N GLY A 133 2.35 -11.88 6.36
CA GLY A 133 2.55 -10.49 6.78
C GLY A 133 1.26 -9.83 7.24
N LEU A 134 0.17 -10.00 6.49
CA LEU A 134 -1.16 -9.48 6.88
C LEU A 134 -1.63 -10.03 8.22
N GLN A 135 -1.38 -11.32 8.50
CA GLN A 135 -1.71 -11.94 9.79
C GLN A 135 -0.91 -11.31 10.95
N ARG A 136 0.37 -10.97 10.74
CA ARG A 136 1.18 -10.25 11.76
C ARG A 136 0.67 -8.83 12.01
N ILE A 137 0.28 -8.13 10.95
CA ILE A 137 -0.34 -6.81 11.06
C ILE A 137 -1.66 -6.91 11.84
N ALA A 138 -2.53 -7.85 11.49
CA ALA A 138 -3.81 -8.06 12.17
C ALA A 138 -3.65 -8.47 13.64
N ALA A 139 -2.58 -9.18 13.98
CA ALA A 139 -2.26 -9.56 15.35
C ALA A 139 -1.69 -8.41 16.21
N THR A 140 -1.32 -7.27 15.60
CA THR A 140 -0.74 -6.14 16.34
C THR A 140 -1.79 -5.55 17.29
N PRO A 141 -1.51 -5.38 18.59
CA PRO A 141 -2.45 -4.80 19.55
C PRO A 141 -2.83 -3.34 19.23
N PRO A 142 -4.04 -2.89 19.59
CA PRO A 142 -4.39 -1.48 19.58
C PRO A 142 -3.45 -0.66 20.49
N GLY A 143 -3.02 0.52 20.05
CA GLY A 143 -2.27 1.48 20.87
C GLY A 143 -0.76 1.24 21.02
N ASP A 144 -0.18 0.30 20.25
CA ASP A 144 1.27 0.13 20.10
C ASP A 144 1.91 1.04 19.06
N CYS A 145 1.09 1.76 18.29
CA CYS A 145 1.58 2.88 17.52
C CYS A 145 1.70 4.13 18.36
N ARG A 146 2.95 4.53 18.61
CA ARG A 146 3.31 5.78 19.26
C ARG A 146 4.24 6.57 18.36
N VAL A 147 3.82 7.78 17.98
CA VAL A 147 4.72 8.78 17.40
C VAL A 147 4.97 9.82 18.50
N GLY A 148 6.17 9.78 19.09
CA GLY A 148 6.51 10.61 20.25
C GLY A 148 5.67 10.26 21.50
N PHE A 149 5.02 11.27 22.08
CA PHE A 149 4.14 11.13 23.26
C PHE A 149 2.68 10.81 22.91
N MET A 150 2.30 10.82 21.64
CA MET A 150 0.94 10.57 21.19
C MET A 150 0.75 9.10 20.83
N ARG A 151 -0.35 8.48 21.32
CA ARG A 151 -0.78 7.13 20.94
C ARG A 151 -1.77 7.25 19.79
N PHE A 152 -1.57 6.46 18.75
CA PHE A 152 -2.47 6.35 17.62
C PHE A 152 -3.00 4.93 17.52
N GLU A 153 -4.28 4.80 17.19
CA GLU A 153 -4.89 3.53 16.81
C GLU A 153 -4.54 3.23 15.36
N CYS A 154 -3.30 2.78 15.13
CA CYS A 154 -2.67 2.71 13.81
C CYS A 154 -3.47 2.05 12.68
N ILE A 155 -4.38 1.13 13.02
CA ILE A 155 -5.17 0.36 12.05
C ILE A 155 -6.57 0.03 12.56
N GLU A 156 -7.07 0.69 13.62
CA GLU A 156 -8.40 0.37 14.17
C GLU A 156 -9.49 0.52 13.10
N CYS A 157 -9.43 1.62 12.34
CA CYS A 157 -10.36 1.88 11.26
C CYS A 157 -10.28 0.85 10.10
N LEU A 158 -9.20 0.07 10.00
CA LEU A 158 -8.94 -0.91 8.94
C LEU A 158 -9.11 -2.36 9.41
N ARG A 159 -9.46 -2.61 10.68
CA ARG A 159 -9.54 -3.98 11.20
C ARG A 159 -10.49 -4.87 10.42
N ASP A 160 -11.69 -4.37 10.14
CA ASP A 160 -12.69 -5.12 9.39
C ASP A 160 -12.26 -5.37 7.94
N GLU A 161 -11.60 -4.40 7.33
CA GLU A 161 -11.12 -4.50 5.96
C GLU A 161 -9.95 -5.48 5.85
N LEU A 162 -8.99 -5.39 6.77
CA LEU A 162 -7.88 -6.33 6.88
C LEU A 162 -8.36 -7.76 7.12
N ALA A 163 -9.35 -7.94 8.00
CA ALA A 163 -9.97 -9.24 8.24
C ALA A 163 -10.63 -9.81 6.98
N ARG A 164 -11.32 -8.96 6.18
CA ARG A 164 -11.90 -9.38 4.89
C ARG A 164 -10.83 -9.82 3.89
N VAL A 165 -9.73 -9.07 3.76
CA VAL A 165 -8.63 -9.43 2.85
C VAL A 165 -7.98 -10.75 3.28
N ILE A 166 -7.70 -10.91 4.57
CA ILE A 166 -7.15 -12.14 5.14
C ILE A 166 -8.06 -13.34 4.85
N ALA A 167 -9.35 -13.25 5.17
CA ALA A 167 -10.29 -14.34 4.97
C ALA A 167 -10.40 -14.75 3.49
N ARG A 168 -10.34 -13.77 2.57
CA ARG A 168 -10.33 -14.03 1.13
C ARG A 168 -9.04 -14.72 0.68
N SER A 169 -7.88 -14.25 1.14
CA SER A 169 -6.59 -14.90 0.82
C SER A 169 -6.53 -16.32 1.37
N GLU A 170 -7.12 -16.57 2.54
CA GLU A 170 -7.25 -17.91 3.12
C GLU A 170 -8.20 -18.81 2.31
N ALA A 171 -9.26 -18.27 1.73
CA ALA A 171 -10.15 -19.03 0.85
C ALA A 171 -9.52 -19.39 -0.53
N GLN A 172 -8.41 -18.76 -0.89
CA GLN A 172 -7.68 -18.98 -2.15
C GLN A 172 -6.44 -19.87 -1.99
N ARG A 173 -6.17 -20.32 -0.76
CA ARG A 173 -5.01 -21.13 -0.38
C ARG A 173 -5.14 -22.61 -0.75
#